data_AF-A0A1H3EEK9-F1
#
_entry.id   AF-A0A1H3EEK9-F1
#
_cell.length_a   1.000
_cell.length_b   1.000
_cell.length_c   1.000
_cell.angle_alpha   90.00
_cell.angle_beta   90.00
_cell.angle_gamma   90.00
#
_symmetry.space_group_name_H-M   'P 1'
#
loop_
_entity.id
_entity.type
_entity.pdbx_description
1 polymer ?
#
loop_
_entity_poly.entity_id
_entity_poly.type
_entity_poly.pdbx_seq_one_letter_code
_entity_poly.pdbx_strand_id
1 'polypeptide(L)'
;MDYLEGLLLGKLWSDTDYENRRHFGLFVIYGLLVDAIVLYLYILNQELFGFGRIGPIHIAIFVLLFLANPFICFRYYRMPLWGKGLILIVKIFKSYLIVSYTVSLLLPKLTVKVDDLQDYLMAYLNSTLETYTEKFQASAGSFSTVLGVLAGGVHVVGVVLLYALAAIAIPSLIYLAIKLVQYVWDWVVNTLIIKRFFPQRK
;
A
#
# COMPACT_ATOMS: atom_id res chain seq x y z
N MET A 1 21.09 -11.33 1.43
CA MET A 1 20.33 -11.52 0.18
C MET A 1 19.01 -12.23 0.44
N ASP A 2 19.05 -13.28 1.27
CA ASP A 2 17.95 -14.19 1.59
C ASP A 2 16.61 -13.54 1.98
N TYR A 3 16.61 -12.46 2.76
CA TYR A 3 15.36 -11.80 3.16
C TYR A 3 14.67 -11.04 2.00
N LEU A 4 15.45 -10.39 1.13
CA LEU A 4 14.90 -9.67 -0.04
C LEU A 4 14.39 -10.65 -1.09
N GLU A 5 15.08 -11.78 -1.25
CA GLU A 5 14.61 -12.88 -2.10
C GLU A 5 13.27 -13.43 -1.60
N GLY A 6 13.14 -13.67 -0.30
CA GLY A 6 11.87 -14.09 0.30
C GLY A 6 10.73 -13.07 0.18
N LEU A 7 11.06 -11.78 0.23
CA LEU A 7 10.09 -10.70 0.06
C LEU A 7 9.47 -10.67 -1.35
N LEU A 8 10.31 -10.90 -2.38
CA LEU A 8 9.97 -10.83 -3.80
C LEU A 8 9.40 -12.15 -4.35
N LEU A 9 9.93 -13.29 -3.89
CA LEU A 9 9.51 -14.62 -4.31
C LEU A 9 8.24 -15.08 -3.58
N GLY A 10 8.09 -14.67 -2.32
CA GLY A 10 7.03 -15.11 -1.43
C GLY A 10 7.35 -16.42 -0.73
N LYS A 11 6.59 -16.70 0.34
CA LYS A 11 6.81 -17.83 1.25
C LYS A 11 6.84 -19.21 0.56
N LEU A 12 6.02 -19.41 -0.49
CA LEU A 12 5.93 -20.71 -1.16
C LEU A 12 7.18 -21.06 -1.99
N TRP A 13 7.92 -20.06 -2.45
CA TRP A 13 9.03 -20.21 -3.38
C TRP A 13 10.38 -19.79 -2.80
N SER A 14 10.43 -19.41 -1.52
CA SER A 14 11.64 -18.98 -0.84
C SER A 14 11.99 -19.92 0.32
N ASP A 15 13.11 -20.61 0.19
CA ASP A 15 13.74 -21.54 1.14
C ASP A 15 14.53 -20.81 2.25
N THR A 16 14.04 -19.64 2.67
CA THR A 16 14.78 -18.69 3.54
C THR A 16 13.99 -18.40 4.82
N ASP A 17 14.70 -17.93 5.85
CA ASP A 17 14.19 -17.40 7.14
C ASP A 17 13.02 -16.39 7.04
N TYR A 18 12.71 -15.90 5.85
CA TYR A 18 11.51 -15.12 5.56
C TYR A 18 10.24 -15.80 6.09
N GLU A 19 10.11 -17.14 6.00
CA GLU A 19 8.92 -17.84 6.50
C GLU A 19 8.64 -17.65 8.00
N ASN A 20 9.68 -17.50 8.82
CA ASN A 20 9.58 -17.51 10.29
C ASN A 20 9.44 -16.12 10.92
N ARG A 21 9.50 -15.04 10.14
CA ARG A 21 9.49 -13.67 10.68
C ARG A 21 8.15 -12.97 10.49
N ARG A 22 7.76 -12.15 11.47
CA ARG A 22 6.59 -11.26 11.33
C ARG A 22 6.90 -10.18 10.29
N HIS A 23 6.06 -10.07 9.26
CA HIS A 23 6.23 -9.12 8.15
C HIS A 23 5.43 -7.83 8.31
N PHE A 24 4.89 -7.54 9.50
CA PHE A 24 4.05 -6.37 9.73
C PHE A 24 4.73 -5.06 9.28
N GLY A 25 6.02 -4.90 9.59
CA GLY A 25 6.80 -3.72 9.18
C GLY A 25 6.87 -3.53 7.66
N LEU A 26 6.81 -4.59 6.85
CA LEU A 26 6.81 -4.47 5.39
C LEU A 26 5.51 -3.85 4.86
N PHE A 27 4.38 -4.16 5.50
CA PHE A 27 3.10 -3.55 5.15
C PHE A 27 3.12 -2.05 5.49
N VAL A 28 3.60 -1.69 6.68
CA VAL A 28 3.73 -0.29 7.09
C VAL A 28 4.67 0.49 6.17
N ILE A 29 5.85 -0.07 5.85
CA ILE A 29 6.80 0.56 4.91
C ILE A 29 6.18 0.71 3.52
N TYR A 30 5.44 -0.30 3.06
CA TYR A 30 4.72 -0.20 1.78
C TYR A 30 3.68 0.94 1.80
N GLY A 31 2.87 1.03 2.86
CA GLY A 31 1.89 2.10 3.00
C GLY A 31 2.53 3.47 2.99
N LEU A 32 3.57 3.66 3.82
CA LEU A 32 4.36 4.91 3.85
C LEU A 32 4.99 5.26 2.51
N LEU A 33 5.51 4.27 1.77
CA LEU A 33 6.08 4.48 0.45
C LEU A 33 5.02 4.95 -0.55
N VAL A 34 3.85 4.31 -0.56
CA VAL A 34 2.73 4.72 -1.43
C VAL A 34 2.28 6.13 -1.06
N ASP A 35 2.11 6.43 0.22
CA ASP A 35 1.72 7.75 0.69
C ASP A 35 2.73 8.82 0.28
N ALA A 36 4.04 8.55 0.44
CA ALA A 36 5.08 9.47 0.01
C ALA A 36 5.03 9.74 -1.50
N ILE A 37 4.78 8.71 -2.33
CA ILE A 37 4.63 8.89 -3.77
C ILE A 37 3.36 9.69 -4.09
N VAL A 38 2.22 9.35 -3.49
CA VAL A 38 0.95 10.05 -3.70
C VAL A 38 1.10 11.53 -3.34
N LEU A 39 1.70 11.82 -2.19
CA LEU A 39 1.90 13.17 -1.68
C LEU A 39 2.89 13.96 -2.57
N TYR A 40 3.96 13.32 -3.03
CA TYR A 40 4.88 13.89 -4.02
C TYR A 40 4.16 14.28 -5.33
N LEU A 41 3.40 13.33 -5.92
CA LEU A 41 2.67 13.56 -7.16
C LEU A 41 1.60 14.65 -6.99
N TYR A 42 0.91 14.64 -5.85
CA TYR A 42 -0.14 15.60 -5.52
C TYR A 42 0.41 17.01 -5.33
N ILE A 43 1.46 17.21 -4.53
CA ILE A 43 2.01 18.54 -4.24
C ILE A 43 2.76 19.12 -5.44
N LEU A 44 3.62 18.34 -6.09
CA LEU A 44 4.47 18.86 -7.16
C LEU A 44 3.78 18.86 -8.52
N ASN A 45 2.64 18.18 -8.64
CA ASN A 45 1.93 17.99 -9.90
C ASN A 45 2.85 17.50 -11.04
N GLN A 46 3.88 16.73 -10.68
CA GLN A 46 4.90 16.20 -11.57
C GLN A 46 4.81 14.68 -11.61
N GLU A 47 5.12 14.11 -12.77
CA GLU A 47 5.15 12.66 -12.94
C GLU A 47 6.45 12.07 -12.41
N LEU A 48 6.34 11.13 -11.48
CA LEU A 48 7.48 10.35 -10.99
C LEU A 48 7.49 9.00 -11.70
N PHE A 49 8.44 8.78 -12.61
CA PHE A 49 8.67 7.49 -13.29
C PHE A 49 7.42 6.82 -13.93
N GLY A 50 6.34 7.56 -14.20
CA GLY A 50 5.07 7.02 -14.69
C GLY A 50 4.16 6.39 -13.61
N PHE A 51 4.46 6.56 -12.33
CA PHE A 51 3.59 6.12 -11.24
C PHE A 51 2.19 6.76 -11.34
N GLY A 52 1.15 5.96 -11.11
CA GLY A 52 -0.25 6.43 -11.14
C GLY A 52 -0.89 6.41 -12.54
N ARG A 53 -0.11 6.22 -13.61
CA ARG A 53 -0.62 6.12 -14.99
C ARG A 53 -0.73 4.67 -15.43
N ILE A 54 -1.78 3.99 -14.97
CA ILE A 54 -2.06 2.62 -15.39
C ILE A 54 -3.10 2.58 -16.49
N GLY A 55 -2.60 2.29 -17.69
CA GLY A 55 -3.41 1.93 -18.84
C GLY A 55 -3.69 0.42 -18.91
N PRO A 56 -4.55 0.00 -19.86
CA PRO A 56 -4.94 -1.41 -20.04
C PRO A 56 -3.74 -2.33 -20.33
N ILE A 57 -2.71 -1.83 -21.01
CA ILE A 57 -1.47 -2.58 -21.30
C ILE A 57 -0.73 -2.94 -19.99
N HIS A 58 -0.64 -2.01 -19.04
CA HIS A 58 0.04 -2.25 -17.76
C HIS A 58 -0.71 -3.31 -16.94
N ILE A 59 -2.04 -3.26 -16.96
CA ILE A 59 -2.88 -4.27 -16.31
C ILE A 59 -2.69 -5.63 -16.99
N ALA A 60 -2.69 -5.69 -18.33
CA ALA A 60 -2.47 -6.92 -19.07
C ALA A 60 -1.10 -7.55 -18.74
N ILE A 61 -0.04 -6.74 -18.69
CA ILE A 61 1.31 -7.19 -18.29
C ILE A 61 1.30 -7.66 -16.84
N PHE A 62 0.66 -6.92 -15.92
CA PHE A 62 0.54 -7.32 -14.53
C PHE A 62 -0.15 -8.68 -14.37
N VAL A 63 -1.27 -8.89 -15.06
CA VAL A 63 -2.01 -10.15 -15.06
C VAL A 63 -1.16 -11.28 -15.65
N LEU A 64 -0.45 -11.04 -16.76
CA LEU A 64 0.45 -12.02 -17.34
C LEU A 64 1.56 -12.42 -16.36
N LEU A 65 2.21 -11.45 -15.71
CA LEU A 65 3.22 -11.69 -14.68
C LEU A 65 2.64 -12.34 -13.41
N PHE A 66 1.37 -12.09 -13.11
CA PHE A 66 0.64 -12.75 -12.03
C PHE A 66 0.48 -14.24 -12.32
N LEU A 67 0.02 -14.57 -13.53
CA LEU A 67 -0.23 -15.94 -13.98
C LEU A 67 1.07 -16.73 -14.22
N ALA A 68 2.10 -16.09 -14.77
CA ALA A 68 3.39 -16.70 -15.05
C ALA A 68 4.25 -16.92 -13.79
N ASN A 69 3.91 -16.25 -12.68
CA ASN A 69 4.65 -16.28 -11.41
C ASN A 69 5.07 -17.68 -10.92
N PRO A 70 4.16 -18.67 -10.79
CA PRO A 70 4.54 -20.01 -10.31
C PRO A 70 5.53 -20.71 -11.26
N PHE A 71 5.38 -20.53 -12.57
CA PHE A 71 6.27 -21.14 -13.57
C PHE A 71 7.67 -20.53 -13.55
N ILE A 72 7.76 -19.21 -13.38
CA ILE A 72 9.03 -18.49 -13.28
C ILE A 72 9.77 -18.90 -12.01
N CYS A 73 9.05 -19.04 -10.89
CA CYS A 73 9.68 -19.30 -9.58
C CYS A 73 10.01 -20.77 -9.34
N PHE A 74 9.35 -21.72 -10.01
CA PHE A 74 9.50 -23.15 -9.78
C PHE A 74 10.96 -23.64 -9.81
N ARG A 75 11.78 -23.08 -10.70
CA ARG A 75 13.18 -23.52 -10.88
C ARG A 75 14.22 -22.52 -10.34
N TYR A 76 13.79 -21.48 -9.61
CA TYR A 76 14.66 -20.39 -9.14
C TYR A 76 15.93 -20.89 -8.44
N TYR A 77 15.82 -21.85 -7.52
CA TYR A 77 16.97 -22.39 -6.77
C TYR A 77 17.98 -23.15 -7.61
N ARG A 78 17.56 -23.73 -8.74
CA ARG A 78 18.42 -24.52 -9.63
C ARG A 78 19.05 -23.69 -10.73
N MET A 79 18.82 -22.37 -10.76
CA MET A 79 19.37 -21.48 -11.77
C MET A 79 20.73 -20.88 -11.35
N PRO A 80 21.64 -20.60 -12.31
CA PRO A 80 22.85 -19.84 -12.05
C PRO A 80 22.52 -18.41 -11.62
N LEU A 81 23.48 -17.71 -11.00
CA LEU A 81 23.33 -16.34 -10.49
C LEU A 81 22.68 -15.37 -11.50
N TRP A 82 23.08 -15.44 -12.77
CA TRP A 82 22.52 -14.62 -13.85
C TRP A 82 21.01 -14.85 -14.06
N GLY A 83 20.55 -16.10 -13.99
CA GLY A 83 19.14 -16.45 -14.11
C GLY A 83 18.31 -15.98 -12.90
N LYS A 84 18.88 -16.09 -11.70
CA LYS A 84 18.26 -15.54 -10.48
C LYS A 84 18.08 -14.03 -10.57
N GLY A 85 19.10 -13.32 -11.05
CA GLY A 85 19.05 -11.86 -11.26
C GLY A 85 17.90 -11.45 -12.18
N LEU A 86 17.72 -12.14 -13.30
CA LEU A 86 16.61 -11.86 -14.24
C LEU A 86 15.24 -12.05 -13.58
N ILE A 87 15.05 -13.13 -12.81
CA ILE A 87 13.80 -13.37 -12.08
C ILE A 87 13.55 -12.26 -11.06
N LEU A 88 14.57 -11.83 -10.30
CA LEU A 88 14.44 -10.75 -9.34
C LEU A 88 14.05 -9.43 -10.02
N ILE A 89 14.61 -9.11 -11.19
CA ILE A 89 14.22 -7.92 -11.98
C ILE A 89 12.73 -7.99 -12.36
N VAL A 90 12.26 -9.15 -12.83
CA VAL A 90 10.83 -9.34 -13.15
C VAL A 90 9.95 -9.14 -11.90
N LYS A 91 10.39 -9.59 -10.73
CA LYS A 91 9.66 -9.39 -9.46
C LYS A 91 9.67 -7.94 -8.98
N ILE A 92 10.77 -7.22 -9.17
CA ILE A 92 10.86 -5.79 -8.88
C ILE A 92 9.89 -5.03 -9.79
N PHE A 93 9.89 -5.35 -11.09
CA PHE A 93 8.97 -4.73 -12.04
C PHE A 93 7.50 -5.02 -11.72
N LYS A 94 7.18 -6.25 -11.31
CA LYS A 94 5.84 -6.59 -10.80
C LYS A 94 5.47 -5.78 -9.55
N SER A 95 6.40 -5.62 -8.61
CA SER A 95 6.19 -4.80 -7.41
C SER A 95 5.95 -3.33 -7.77
N TYR A 96 6.68 -2.80 -8.75
CA TYR A 96 6.45 -1.48 -9.32
C TYR A 96 5.02 -1.32 -9.86
N LEU A 97 4.52 -2.31 -10.62
CA LEU A 97 3.14 -2.28 -11.13
C LEU A 97 2.10 -2.26 -10.01
N ILE A 98 2.34 -2.97 -8.91
CA ILE A 98 1.44 -2.99 -7.74
C ILE A 98 1.41 -1.62 -7.04
N VAL A 99 2.58 -1.01 -6.84
CA VAL A 99 2.69 0.35 -6.26
C VAL A 99 1.97 1.34 -7.16
N SER A 100 2.27 1.33 -8.46
CA SER A 100 1.62 2.22 -9.42
C SER A 100 0.10 2.03 -9.46
N TYR A 101 -0.39 0.79 -9.31
CA TYR A 101 -1.82 0.48 -9.26
C TYR A 101 -2.47 1.09 -8.03
N THR A 102 -1.83 0.93 -6.88
CA THR A 102 -2.31 1.49 -5.63
C THR A 102 -2.35 3.01 -5.71
N VAL A 103 -1.30 3.65 -6.23
CA VAL A 103 -1.25 5.10 -6.46
C VAL A 103 -2.36 5.55 -7.40
N SER A 104 -2.59 4.85 -8.52
CA SER A 104 -3.63 5.20 -9.50
C SER A 104 -5.05 5.13 -8.94
N LEU A 105 -5.27 4.30 -7.91
CA LEU A 105 -6.54 4.19 -7.20
C LEU A 105 -6.74 5.28 -6.14
N LEU A 106 -5.64 5.76 -5.53
CA LEU A 106 -5.68 6.71 -4.43
C LEU A 106 -5.68 8.16 -4.92
N LEU A 107 -4.86 8.47 -5.93
CA LEU A 107 -4.71 9.83 -6.47
C LEU A 107 -6.05 10.52 -6.85
N PRO A 108 -6.98 9.87 -7.59
CA PRO A 108 -8.24 10.52 -7.98
C PRO A 108 -9.21 10.73 -6.80
N LYS A 109 -8.96 10.14 -5.63
CA LYS A 109 -9.78 10.33 -4.43
C LYS A 109 -9.39 11.59 -3.67
N LEU A 110 -8.27 12.24 -4.02
CA LEU A 110 -7.88 13.54 -3.49
C LEU A 110 -8.66 14.62 -4.25
N THR A 111 -9.76 15.07 -3.66
CA THR A 111 -10.70 16.02 -4.28
C THR A 111 -10.31 17.48 -4.09
N VAL A 112 -9.58 17.78 -3.01
CA VAL A 112 -9.12 19.14 -2.69
C VAL A 112 -7.90 19.45 -3.53
N LYS A 113 -7.81 20.64 -4.13
CA LYS A 113 -6.59 21.10 -4.80
C LYS A 113 -5.57 21.56 -3.79
N VAL A 114 -4.29 21.45 -4.12
CA VAL A 114 -3.19 21.88 -3.25
C VAL A 114 -3.34 23.36 -2.88
N ASP A 115 -3.70 24.20 -3.85
CA ASP A 115 -3.87 25.64 -3.66
C ASP A 115 -5.01 25.99 -2.68
N ASP A 116 -6.07 25.17 -2.65
CA ASP A 116 -7.24 25.37 -1.80
C ASP A 116 -7.12 24.65 -0.44
N LEU A 117 -6.02 23.92 -0.21
CA LEU A 117 -5.86 23.05 0.96
C LEU A 117 -5.84 23.85 2.27
N GLN A 118 -5.17 25.01 2.28
CA GLN A 118 -5.11 25.88 3.45
C GLN A 118 -6.49 26.40 3.81
N ASP A 119 -7.24 26.90 2.83
CA ASP A 119 -8.58 27.45 3.05
C ASP A 119 -9.55 26.37 3.52
N TYR A 120 -9.46 25.17 2.94
CA TYR A 120 -10.22 24.01 3.39
C TYR A 120 -9.94 23.65 4.86
N LEU A 121 -8.66 23.62 5.26
CA LEU A 121 -8.26 23.34 6.64
C LEU A 121 -8.74 24.42 7.60
N MET A 122 -8.61 25.69 7.25
CA MET A 122 -9.09 26.80 8.08
C MET A 122 -10.61 26.78 8.23
N ALA A 123 -11.35 26.49 7.15
CA ALA A 123 -12.80 26.33 7.20
C ALA A 123 -13.22 25.15 8.10
N TYR A 124 -12.54 24.01 7.99
CA TYR A 124 -12.80 22.84 8.83
C TYR A 124 -12.53 23.12 10.32
N LEU A 125 -11.40 23.77 10.64
CA LEU A 125 -11.06 24.17 12.00
C LEU A 125 -12.10 25.12 12.60
N ASN A 126 -12.45 26.18 11.86
CA ASN A 126 -13.42 27.17 12.31
C ASN A 126 -14.80 26.53 12.54
N SER A 127 -15.29 25.73 11.60
CA SER A 127 -16.58 25.04 11.72
C SER A 127 -16.61 24.06 12.90
N THR A 128 -15.50 23.35 13.14
CA THR A 128 -15.38 22.43 14.28
C THR A 128 -15.41 23.21 15.60
N LEU A 129 -14.64 24.29 15.72
CA LEU A 129 -14.59 25.11 16.92
C LEU A 129 -15.94 25.76 17.23
N GLU A 130 -16.64 26.26 16.22
CA GLU A 130 -17.98 26.83 16.35
C GLU A 130 -18.97 25.78 16.87
N THR A 131 -19.02 24.60 16.23
CA THR A 131 -19.90 23.49 16.63
C THR A 131 -19.68 23.07 18.09
N TYR A 132 -18.42 23.00 18.54
CA TYR A 132 -18.10 22.63 19.91
C TYR A 132 -18.38 23.77 20.90
N THR A 133 -18.19 25.02 20.51
CA THR A 133 -18.51 26.19 21.36
C THR A 133 -20.01 26.29 21.60
N GLU A 134 -20.83 26.11 20.57
CA GLU A 134 -22.29 26.06 20.67
C GLU A 134 -22.76 24.94 21.61
N LYS A 135 -22.18 23.74 21.49
CA LYS A 135 -22.51 22.60 22.38
C LYS A 135 -22.28 22.89 23.86
N PHE A 136 -21.26 23.66 24.22
CA PHE A 136 -20.96 24.01 25.61
C PHE A 136 -21.60 25.31 26.09
N GLN A 137 -22.22 26.07 25.19
CA GLN A 137 -22.85 27.35 25.51
C GLN A 137 -23.94 27.20 26.58
N ALA A 138 -24.76 26.13 26.50
CA ALA A 138 -25.83 25.86 27.45
C ALA A 138 -25.33 25.28 28.80
N SER A 139 -24.15 24.65 28.83
CA SER A 139 -23.66 23.91 30.00
C SER A 139 -22.59 24.63 30.81
N ALA A 140 -21.83 25.56 30.22
CA ALA A 140 -20.61 26.08 30.82
C ALA A 140 -20.57 27.62 30.97
N GLY A 141 -21.61 28.34 30.54
CA GLY A 141 -21.67 29.80 30.69
C GLY A 141 -20.44 30.50 30.11
N SER A 142 -19.70 31.25 30.94
CA SER A 142 -18.48 31.96 30.56
C SER A 142 -17.28 31.06 30.22
N PHE A 143 -17.28 29.79 30.64
CA PHE A 143 -16.23 28.82 30.31
C PHE A 143 -16.50 28.07 29.00
N SER A 144 -17.65 28.30 28.36
CA SER A 144 -18.06 27.62 27.12
C SER A 144 -17.02 27.73 26.00
N THR A 145 -16.41 28.91 25.83
CA THR A 145 -15.38 29.13 24.81
C THR A 145 -14.11 28.34 25.10
N VAL A 146 -13.67 28.27 26.37
CA VAL A 146 -12.45 27.54 26.75
C VAL A 146 -12.66 26.03 26.58
N LEU A 147 -13.80 25.50 27.02
CA LEU A 147 -14.13 24.09 26.86
C LEU A 147 -14.38 23.71 25.39
N GLY A 148 -15.02 24.60 24.63
CA GLY A 148 -15.24 24.44 23.19
C GLY A 148 -13.94 24.34 22.41
N VAL A 149 -12.98 25.23 22.69
CA VAL A 149 -11.65 25.20 22.05
C VAL A 149 -10.86 23.95 22.45
N LEU A 150 -10.87 23.56 23.72
CA LEU A 150 -10.18 22.35 24.18
C LEU A 150 -10.77 21.08 23.54
N ALA A 151 -12.10 20.93 23.57
CA ALA A 151 -12.77 19.77 23.01
C ALA A 151 -12.65 19.74 21.47
N GLY A 152 -12.80 20.88 20.80
CA GLY A 152 -12.60 21.01 19.36
C GLY A 152 -11.16 20.69 18.95
N GLY A 153 -10.17 21.19 19.69
CA GLY A 153 -8.76 20.87 19.46
C GLY A 153 -8.47 19.38 19.60
N VAL A 154 -8.96 18.73 20.66
CA VAL A 154 -8.84 17.27 20.84
C VAL A 154 -9.54 16.51 19.71
N HIS A 155 -10.71 16.96 19.26
CA HIS A 155 -11.43 16.36 18.15
C HIS A 155 -10.62 16.43 16.86
N VAL A 156 -10.11 17.61 16.50
CA VAL A 156 -9.30 17.81 15.29
C VAL A 156 -8.07 16.91 15.31
N VAL A 157 -7.32 16.90 16.42
CA VAL A 157 -6.13 16.05 16.55
C VAL A 157 -6.50 14.57 16.40
N GLY A 158 -7.59 14.13 17.03
CA GLY A 158 -8.09 12.76 16.91
C GLY A 158 -8.45 12.39 15.47
N VAL A 159 -9.14 13.28 14.77
CA VAL A 159 -9.53 13.08 13.37
C VAL A 159 -8.31 13.04 12.45
N VAL A 160 -7.35 13.95 12.61
CA VAL A 160 -6.10 13.97 11.83
C VAL A 160 -5.31 12.67 12.05
N LEU A 161 -5.20 12.19 13.28
CA LEU A 161 -4.56 10.91 13.59
C LEU A 161 -5.27 9.73 12.91
N LEU A 162 -6.61 9.71 12.92
CA LEU A 162 -7.37 8.67 12.23
C LEU A 162 -7.15 8.72 10.72
N TYR A 163 -7.10 9.90 10.10
CA TYR A 163 -6.79 10.04 8.68
C TYR A 163 -5.37 9.60 8.36
N ALA A 164 -4.38 9.94 9.20
CA ALA A 164 -2.99 9.49 9.03
C ALA A 164 -2.87 7.96 9.13
N LEU A 165 -3.57 7.35 10.10
CA LEU A 165 -3.62 5.89 10.22
C LEU A 165 -4.32 5.25 9.02
N ALA A 166 -5.42 5.82 8.54
CA ALA A 166 -6.14 5.33 7.38
C ALA A 166 -5.30 5.44 6.10
N ALA A 167 -4.55 6.55 5.94
CA ALA A 167 -3.64 6.76 4.82
C ALA A 167 -2.60 5.64 4.71
N ILE A 168 -2.04 5.17 5.83
CA ILE A 168 -1.09 4.05 5.83
C ILE A 168 -1.81 2.70 5.70
N ALA A 169 -2.96 2.52 6.37
CA ALA A 169 -3.65 1.24 6.44
C ALA A 169 -4.28 0.83 5.11
N ILE A 170 -4.89 1.75 4.37
CA ILE A 170 -5.56 1.47 3.09
C ILE A 170 -4.62 0.86 2.03
N PRO A 171 -3.49 1.50 1.66
CA PRO A 171 -2.54 0.92 0.71
C PRO A 171 -1.95 -0.39 1.22
N SER A 172 -1.71 -0.50 2.52
CA SER A 172 -1.24 -1.74 3.15
C SER A 172 -2.24 -2.89 2.96
N LEU A 173 -3.54 -2.63 3.12
CA LEU A 173 -4.61 -3.61 2.90
C LEU A 173 -4.72 -4.03 1.43
N ILE A 174 -4.57 -3.09 0.49
CA ILE A 174 -4.56 -3.39 -0.95
C ILE A 174 -3.39 -4.34 -1.28
N TYR A 175 -2.20 -4.05 -0.76
CA TYR A 175 -1.03 -4.89 -0.96
C TYR A 175 -1.20 -6.29 -0.34
N LEU A 176 -1.79 -6.37 0.86
CA LEU A 176 -2.11 -7.63 1.50
C LEU A 176 -3.08 -8.46 0.66
N ALA A 177 -4.15 -7.84 0.15
CA ALA A 177 -5.11 -8.51 -0.71
C ALA A 177 -4.44 -9.10 -1.97
N ILE A 178 -3.62 -8.31 -2.66
CA ILE A 178 -2.88 -8.78 -3.85
C ILE A 178 -1.94 -9.94 -3.51
N LYS A 179 -1.20 -9.85 -2.40
CA LYS A 179 -0.31 -10.94 -1.96
C LYS A 179 -1.08 -12.21 -1.59
N LEU A 180 -2.25 -12.08 -0.97
CA LEU A 180 -3.09 -13.23 -0.62
C LEU A 180 -3.61 -13.92 -1.88
N VAL A 181 -4.13 -13.15 -2.85
CA VAL A 181 -4.61 -13.70 -4.12
C VAL A 181 -3.46 -14.39 -4.88
N GLN A 182 -2.26 -13.79 -4.90
CA GLN A 182 -1.07 -14.44 -5.47
C GLN A 182 -0.71 -15.74 -4.77
N TYR A 183 -0.73 -15.75 -3.43
CA TYR A 183 -0.41 -16.93 -2.66
C TYR A 183 -1.38 -18.09 -2.95
N VAL A 184 -2.68 -17.79 -3.02
CA VAL A 184 -3.70 -18.79 -3.37
C VAL A 184 -3.46 -19.33 -4.77
N TRP A 185 -3.21 -18.46 -5.75
CA TRP A 185 -2.90 -18.89 -7.13
C TRP A 185 -1.66 -19.79 -7.20
N ASP A 186 -0.57 -19.37 -6.56
CA ASP A 186 0.69 -20.13 -6.53
C ASP A 186 0.49 -21.49 -5.85
N TRP A 187 -0.29 -21.55 -4.77
CA TRP A 187 -0.61 -22.79 -4.07
C TRP A 187 -1.43 -23.75 -4.93
N VAL A 188 -2.45 -23.25 -5.64
CA VAL A 188 -3.27 -24.04 -6.57
C VAL A 188 -2.41 -24.62 -7.69
N VAL A 189 -1.59 -23.80 -8.34
CA VAL A 189 -0.72 -24.24 -9.44
C VAL A 189 0.34 -25.23 -8.95
N ASN A 190 0.94 -24.98 -7.78
CA ASN A 190 1.93 -25.89 -7.21
C ASN A 190 1.32 -27.27 -6.92
N THR A 191 0.12 -27.30 -6.34
CA THR A 191 -0.55 -28.53 -5.92
C THR A 191 -1.11 -29.31 -7.10
N LEU A 192 -1.78 -28.64 -8.05
CA LEU A 192 -2.49 -29.31 -9.15
C LEU A 192 -1.61 -29.63 -10.35
N ILE A 193 -0.66 -28.74 -10.68
CA ILE A 193 0.14 -28.84 -11.91
C ILE A 193 1.54 -29.33 -11.57
N ILE A 194 2.27 -28.58 -10.75
CA ILE A 194 3.71 -28.80 -10.59
C ILE A 194 4.00 -30.14 -9.90
N LYS A 195 3.37 -30.43 -8.76
CA LYS A 195 3.56 -31.72 -8.06
C LYS A 195 3.09 -32.93 -8.89
N ARG A 196 2.12 -32.73 -9.76
CA ARG A 196 1.51 -33.80 -10.57
C ARG A 196 2.34 -34.12 -11.83
N PHE A 197 2.86 -33.11 -12.51
CA PHE A 197 3.59 -33.27 -13.78
C PHE A 197 5.11 -33.27 -13.63
N PHE A 198 5.65 -32.62 -12.60
CA PHE A 198 7.08 -32.59 -12.29
C PHE A 198 7.34 -33.09 -10.88
N PRO A 199 7.10 -34.40 -10.59
CA PRO A 199 7.41 -34.96 -9.29
C PRO A 199 8.89 -34.74 -9.02
N GLN A 200 9.19 -33.91 -8.02
CA GLN A 200 10.55 -33.79 -7.51
C GLN A 200 10.91 -35.15 -6.92
N ARG A 201 11.68 -35.96 -7.66
CA ARG A 201 12.35 -37.13 -7.07
C ARG A 201 13.20 -36.59 -5.93
N LYS A 202 12.89 -37.06 -4.72
CA LYS A 202 13.70 -36.84 -3.52
C LYS A 202 15.14 -37.27 -3.78
#